data_AF-A0A936EL93-F1
#
_entry.id   AF-A0A936EL93-F1
#
_cell.length_a   1.000
_cell.length_b   1.000
_cell.length_c   1.000
_cell.angle_alpha   90.00
_cell.angle_beta   90.00
_cell.angle_gamma   90.00
#
_symmetry.space_group_name_H-M   'P 1'
#
loop_
_entity.id
_entity.type
_entity.pdbx_description
1 polymer ?
#
loop_
_entity_poly.entity_id
_entity_poly.type
_entity_poly.pdbx_seq_one_letter_code
_entity_poly.pdbx_strand_id
1 'polypeptide(L)'
;MIQYNEIKVGDYLVADNDGDKKQGEVTNLNGNEKQVCVDTGAQEFWYEINQLTAIPLDDDQLTKLKFHKLENEDGTVKYMKGAFRMMLPAKDDFSKFEIWYRDEHRKIMQPIHLHQLQNHFYDMTKVHLNDESFD
;
A
#
# COMPACT_ATOMS: atom_id res chain seq x y z
N MET A 1 7.86 13.64 0.72
CA MET A 1 8.93 12.87 1.39
C MET A 1 8.25 11.92 2.35
N ILE A 2 8.57 10.64 2.30
CA ILE A 2 7.97 9.63 3.20
C ILE A 2 8.47 9.86 4.63
N GLN A 3 7.63 9.63 5.64
CA GLN A 3 8.04 9.72 7.04
C GLN A 3 8.39 8.33 7.56
N TYR A 4 9.55 8.18 8.21
CA TYR A 4 9.98 6.89 8.79
C TYR A 4 8.91 6.25 9.68
N ASN A 5 8.20 7.05 10.48
CA ASN A 5 7.19 6.57 11.41
C ASN A 5 5.91 6.01 10.74
N GLU A 6 5.73 6.26 9.44
CA GLU A 6 4.60 5.73 8.66
C GLU A 6 4.95 4.41 7.96
N ILE A 7 6.22 4.01 7.95
CA ILE A 7 6.69 2.78 7.30
C ILE A 7 6.56 1.62 8.28
N LYS A 8 5.99 0.51 7.82
CA LYS A 8 5.91 -0.76 8.54
C LYS A 8 6.49 -1.90 7.71
N VAL A 9 6.81 -3.00 8.38
CA VAL A 9 7.14 -4.27 7.71
C VAL A 9 5.95 -4.71 6.85
N GLY A 10 6.24 -5.19 5.64
CA GLY A 10 5.27 -5.55 4.61
C GLY A 10 4.83 -4.40 3.69
N ASP A 11 5.29 -3.16 3.94
CA ASP A 11 5.01 -2.03 3.04
C ASP A 11 5.81 -2.15 1.74
N TYR A 12 5.24 -1.68 0.64
CA TYR A 12 5.90 -1.57 -0.66
C TYR A 12 6.39 -0.15 -0.89
N LEU A 13 7.68 -0.01 -1.19
CA LEU A 13 8.36 1.24 -1.48
C LEU A 13 9.24 1.09 -2.72
N VAL A 14 9.60 2.22 -3.32
CA VAL A 14 10.66 2.26 -4.34
C VAL A 14 11.96 2.64 -3.66
N ALA A 15 12.94 1.74 -3.71
CA ALA A 15 14.31 1.98 -3.29
C ALA A 15 15.16 2.46 -4.47
N ASP A 16 15.97 3.48 -4.24
CA ASP A 16 16.91 4.07 -5.19
C ASP A 16 18.35 3.79 -4.74
N ASN A 17 19.08 3.02 -5.54
CA ASN A 17 20.50 2.76 -5.35
C ASN A 17 21.30 3.36 -6.50
N ASP A 18 21.86 4.55 -6.30
CA ASP A 18 22.63 5.30 -7.30
C ASP A 18 21.91 5.43 -8.67
N GLY A 19 20.59 5.61 -8.66
CA GLY A 19 19.74 5.78 -9.83
C GLY A 19 19.06 4.49 -10.31
N ASP A 20 19.44 3.32 -9.81
CA ASP A 20 18.70 2.06 -10.05
C ASP A 20 17.51 1.98 -9.11
N LYS A 21 16.33 2.33 -9.63
CA LYS A 21 15.08 2.36 -8.87
C LYS A 21 14.33 1.04 -8.99
N LYS A 22 14.07 0.40 -7.84
CA LYS A 22 13.32 -0.86 -7.77
C LYS A 22 12.25 -0.80 -6.69
N GLN A 23 11.08 -1.31 -7.01
CA GLN A 23 10.07 -1.59 -6.01
C GLN A 23 10.52 -2.80 -5.17
N GLY A 24 10.30 -2.73 -3.86
CA GLY A 24 10.56 -3.83 -2.95
C GLY A 24 9.65 -3.78 -1.71
N GLU A 25 9.72 -4.85 -0.93
CA GLU A 25 9.00 -5.02 0.33
C GLU A 25 9.88 -4.67 1.52
N VAL A 26 9.33 -3.93 2.48
CA VAL A 26 10.02 -3.64 3.73
C VAL A 26 10.05 -4.90 4.60
N THR A 27 11.23 -5.44 4.85
CA THR A 27 11.42 -6.65 5.67
C THR A 27 11.79 -6.32 7.11
N ASN A 28 12.40 -5.15 7.35
CA ASN A 28 12.87 -4.75 8.68
C ASN A 28 13.03 -3.23 8.84
N LEU A 29 13.09 -2.76 10.09
CA LEU A 29 13.18 -1.35 10.47
C LEU A 29 14.23 -1.15 11.57
N ASN A 30 15.19 -0.24 11.34
CA ASN A 30 16.22 0.13 12.31
C ASN A 30 15.89 1.51 12.90
N GLY A 31 15.25 1.52 14.06
CA GLY A 31 14.81 2.77 14.71
C GLY A 31 15.94 3.67 15.21
N ASN A 32 17.14 3.14 15.45
CA ASN A 32 18.26 3.92 15.97
C ASN A 32 18.88 4.78 14.85
N GLU A 33 19.11 4.16 13.70
CA GLU A 33 19.74 4.82 12.54
C GLU A 33 18.71 5.34 11.53
N LYS A 34 17.42 5.04 11.73
CA LYS A 34 16.29 5.37 10.85
C LYS A 34 16.44 4.80 9.43
N GLN A 35 16.98 3.59 9.35
CA GLN A 35 17.12 2.84 8.11
C GLN A 35 15.98 1.84 7.94
N VAL A 36 15.68 1.53 6.68
CA VAL A 36 14.62 0.58 6.30
C VAL A 36 15.26 -0.52 5.46
N CYS A 37 15.06 -1.77 5.86
CA CYS A 37 15.50 -2.91 5.08
C CYS A 37 14.45 -3.21 4.03
N VAL A 38 14.84 -3.20 2.75
CA VAL A 38 13.94 -3.45 1.62
C VAL A 38 14.47 -4.61 0.78
N ASP A 39 13.63 -5.63 0.60
CA ASP A 39 13.86 -6.72 -0.34
C ASP A 39 13.25 -6.38 -1.71
N THR A 40 14.12 -6.29 -2.72
CA THR A 40 13.75 -5.99 -4.11
C THR A 40 13.57 -7.25 -4.96
N GLY A 41 13.62 -8.43 -4.35
CA GLY A 41 13.63 -9.75 -5.00
C GLY A 41 14.99 -10.15 -5.58
N ALA A 42 15.86 -9.18 -5.88
CA ALA A 42 17.25 -9.42 -6.27
C ALA A 42 18.20 -9.38 -5.07
N GLN A 43 17.93 -8.47 -4.13
CA GLN A 43 18.72 -8.27 -2.92
C GLN A 43 17.87 -7.59 -1.84
N GLU A 44 18.24 -7.89 -0.60
CA GLU A 44 17.79 -7.19 0.60
C GLU A 44 18.89 -6.25 1.08
N PHE A 45 18.56 -4.97 1.27
CA PHE A 45 19.54 -3.95 1.67
C PHE A 45 18.92 -2.88 2.56
N TRP A 46 19.75 -2.21 3.37
CA TRP A 46 19.34 -1.11 4.24
C TRP A 46 19.44 0.22 3.48
N TYR A 47 18.32 0.94 3.43
CA TYR A 47 18.20 2.23 2.76
C TYR A 47 17.92 3.34 3.76
N GLU A 48 18.48 4.51 3.46
CA GLU A 48 18.11 5.76 4.12
C GLU A 48 16.75 6.27 3.59
N ILE A 49 16.04 7.05 4.40
CA ILE A 49 14.72 7.59 4.02
C ILE A 49 14.73 8.41 2.72
N ASN A 50 15.82 9.14 2.45
CA ASN A 50 15.95 9.93 1.22
C ASN A 50 16.17 9.08 -0.04
N GLN A 51 16.50 7.80 0.11
CA GLN A 51 16.60 6.82 -0.97
C GLN A 51 15.28 6.09 -1.23
N LEU A 52 14.24 6.38 -0.43
CA LEU A 52 12.95 5.72 -0.50
C LEU A 52 11.89 6.67 -1.03
N THR A 53 11.08 6.18 -1.97
CA THR A 53 9.94 6.90 -2.51
C THR A 53 8.66 6.09 -2.32
N ALA A 54 7.59 6.78 -1.92
CA ALA A 54 6.27 6.18 -1.79
C ALA A 54 5.67 5.89 -3.18
N ILE A 55 4.95 4.78 -3.29
CA ILE A 55 4.23 4.39 -4.51
C ILE A 55 2.84 5.05 -4.47
N PRO A 56 2.40 5.77 -5.53
CA PRO A 56 1.03 6.26 -5.62
C PRO A 56 0.01 5.12 -5.52
N LEU A 57 -1.12 5.38 -4.87
CA LEU A 57 -2.24 4.45 -4.89
C LEU A 57 -3.09 4.71 -6.15
N ASP A 58 -3.13 3.72 -7.04
CA ASP A 58 -3.88 3.77 -8.30
C ASP A 58 -4.47 2.40 -8.66
N ASP A 59 -5.18 2.33 -9.79
CA ASP A 59 -5.82 1.11 -10.30
C ASP A 59 -4.81 0.00 -10.63
N ASP A 60 -3.63 0.39 -11.15
CA ASP A 60 -2.57 -0.55 -11.51
C ASP A 60 -2.01 -1.25 -10.26
N GLN A 61 -1.80 -0.50 -9.17
CA GLN A 61 -1.38 -1.09 -7.89
C GLN A 61 -2.44 -2.03 -7.31
N LEU A 62 -3.71 -1.62 -7.32
CA LEU A 62 -4.78 -2.49 -6.82
C LEU A 62 -4.92 -3.77 -7.64
N THR A 63 -4.73 -3.69 -8.96
CA THR A 63 -4.73 -4.86 -9.85
C THR A 63 -3.54 -5.78 -9.55
N LYS A 64 -2.34 -5.24 -9.35
CA LYS A 64 -1.15 -6.03 -8.95
C LYS A 64 -1.36 -6.73 -7.61
N LEU A 65 -2.02 -6.06 -6.67
CA LEU A 65 -2.42 -6.62 -5.38
C LEU A 65 -3.64 -7.56 -5.48
N LYS A 66 -4.06 -7.96 -6.69
CA LYS A 66 -5.16 -8.91 -6.95
C LYS A 66 -6.50 -8.49 -6.34
N PHE A 67 -6.80 -7.19 -6.30
CA PHE A 67 -8.16 -6.76 -6.04
C PHE A 67 -9.07 -7.04 -7.24
N HIS A 68 -10.28 -7.50 -6.97
CA HIS A 68 -11.35 -7.58 -7.95
C HIS A 68 -12.07 -6.24 -8.04
N LYS A 69 -12.06 -5.64 -9.23
CA LYS A 69 -12.72 -4.38 -9.56
C LYS A 69 -14.16 -4.62 -10.03
N LEU A 70 -15.08 -3.79 -9.55
CA LEU A 70 -16.45 -3.68 -10.01
C LEU A 70 -16.80 -2.21 -10.20
N GLU A 71 -17.14 -1.81 -11.42
CA GLU A 71 -17.69 -0.48 -11.70
C GLU A 71 -19.22 -0.56 -11.57
N ASN A 72 -19.82 0.27 -10.72
CA ASN A 72 -21.26 0.30 -10.48
C ASN A 72 -21.95 1.25 -11.45
N GLU A 73 -23.26 1.06 -11.65
CA GLU A 73 -24.08 1.90 -12.55
C GLU A 73 -24.17 3.37 -12.08
N ASP A 74 -24.00 3.62 -10.78
CA ASP A 74 -24.01 4.98 -10.19
C ASP A 74 -22.67 5.73 -10.36
N GLY A 75 -21.69 5.10 -11.01
CA GLY A 75 -20.36 5.66 -11.26
C GLY A 75 -19.33 5.37 -10.17
N THR A 76 -19.73 4.80 -9.02
CA THR A 76 -18.78 4.39 -7.99
C THR A 76 -17.97 3.16 -8.42
N VAL A 77 -16.76 3.01 -7.88
CA VAL A 77 -15.90 1.85 -8.18
C VAL A 77 -15.54 1.12 -6.91
N LYS A 78 -15.82 -0.18 -6.89
CA LYS A 78 -15.58 -1.06 -5.75
C LYS A 78 -14.41 -2.00 -6.04
N TYR A 79 -13.47 -2.08 -5.11
CA TYR A 79 -12.38 -3.04 -5.10
C TYR A 79 -12.56 -4.04 -3.96
N MET A 80 -12.29 -5.31 -4.23
CA MET A 80 -12.55 -6.40 -3.31
C MET A 80 -11.36 -7.36 -3.24
N LYS A 81 -10.91 -7.70 -2.03
CA LYS A 81 -9.90 -8.74 -1.78
C LYS A 81 -10.33 -9.54 -0.55
N GLY A 82 -10.69 -10.81 -0.72
CA GLY A 82 -11.32 -11.63 0.32
C GLY A 82 -12.60 -10.98 0.88
N ALA A 83 -12.62 -10.65 2.18
CA ALA A 83 -13.68 -9.86 2.82
C ALA A 83 -13.38 -8.35 2.91
N PHE A 84 -12.16 -7.90 2.57
CA PHE A 84 -11.80 -6.49 2.56
C PHE A 84 -12.38 -5.79 1.34
N ARG A 85 -12.85 -4.57 1.54
CA ARG A 85 -13.53 -3.79 0.52
C ARG A 85 -13.03 -2.35 0.55
N MET A 86 -12.98 -1.75 -0.64
CA MET A 86 -12.67 -0.35 -0.86
C MET A 86 -13.65 0.22 -1.89
N MET A 87 -14.11 1.46 -1.69
CA MET A 87 -15.04 2.14 -2.59
C MET A 87 -14.57 3.54 -2.92
N LEU A 88 -14.30 3.78 -4.20
CA LEU A 88 -14.05 5.10 -4.76
C LEU A 88 -15.37 5.77 -5.16
N PRO A 89 -15.47 7.10 -5.02
CA PRO A 89 -16.63 7.87 -5.47
C PRO A 89 -16.79 7.89 -7.00
N ALA A 90 -15.69 7.73 -7.74
CA ALA A 90 -15.67 7.67 -9.20
C ALA A 90 -14.45 6.88 -9.69
N LYS A 91 -14.47 6.48 -10.96
CA LYS A 91 -13.32 5.87 -11.63
C LYS A 91 -12.09 6.78 -11.52
N ASP A 92 -10.98 6.18 -11.09
CA ASP A 92 -9.68 6.82 -10.91
C ASP A 92 -9.64 8.01 -9.91
N ASP A 93 -10.70 8.21 -9.12
CA ASP A 93 -10.75 9.22 -8.06
C ASP A 93 -10.35 8.64 -6.69
N PHE A 94 -9.04 8.67 -6.41
CA PHE A 94 -8.45 8.25 -5.13
C PHE A 94 -8.33 9.40 -4.11
N SER A 95 -8.99 10.55 -4.36
CA SER A 95 -8.89 11.72 -3.46
C SER A 95 -9.52 11.50 -2.09
N LYS A 96 -10.57 10.66 -2.06
CA LYS A 96 -11.30 10.22 -0.87
C LYS A 96 -11.98 8.90 -1.17
N PHE A 97 -12.07 8.02 -0.19
CA PHE A 97 -12.71 6.72 -0.36
C PHE A 97 -13.04 6.09 0.98
N GLU A 98 -13.82 5.01 0.93
CA GLU A 98 -14.15 4.22 2.11
C GLU A 98 -13.50 2.85 2.03
N ILE A 99 -13.07 2.34 3.17
CA ILE A 99 -12.58 0.96 3.32
C ILE A 99 -13.32 0.27 4.45
N TRP A 100 -13.56 -1.03 4.30
CA TRP A 100 -14.19 -1.82 5.35
C TRP A 100 -13.77 -3.28 5.34
N TYR A 101 -13.78 -3.87 6.53
CA TYR A 101 -13.49 -5.27 6.79
C TYR A 101 -14.29 -5.72 8.01
N ARG A 102 -15.22 -6.67 7.80
CA ARG A 102 -16.18 -7.11 8.83
C ARG A 102 -16.97 -5.92 9.39
N ASP A 103 -16.87 -5.65 10.68
CA ASP A 103 -17.60 -4.59 11.37
C ASP A 103 -16.85 -3.25 11.39
N GLU A 104 -15.60 -3.22 10.93
CA GLU A 104 -14.78 -2.01 10.92
C GLU A 104 -14.91 -1.27 9.59
N HIS A 105 -15.21 0.02 9.66
CA HIS A 105 -15.34 0.93 8.52
C HIS A 105 -14.52 2.20 8.76
N ARG A 106 -13.75 2.63 7.76
CA ARG A 106 -12.94 3.85 7.81
C ARG A 106 -13.21 4.70 6.57
N LYS A 107 -13.26 6.02 6.77
CA LYS A 107 -13.33 7.01 5.70
C LYS A 107 -11.97 7.68 5.53
N ILE A 108 -11.41 7.55 4.34
CA ILE A 108 -10.17 8.20 3.94
C ILE A 108 -10.53 9.51 3.24
N MET A 109 -10.19 10.63 3.87
CA MET A 109 -10.63 11.97 3.46
C MET A 109 -9.57 12.75 2.66
N GLN A 110 -8.41 12.14 2.40
CA GLN A 110 -7.31 12.72 1.66
C GLN A 110 -6.57 11.63 0.86
N PRO A 111 -5.88 11.98 -0.24
CA PRO A 111 -5.07 11.04 -0.97
C PRO A 111 -4.02 10.38 -0.07
N ILE A 112 -3.84 9.07 -0.22
CA ILE A 112 -2.80 8.30 0.46
C ILE A 112 -1.96 7.53 -0.55
N HIS A 113 -0.78 7.08 -0.13
CA HIS A 113 0.09 6.23 -0.91
C HIS A 113 -0.18 4.74 -0.62
N LEU A 114 0.40 3.85 -1.43
CA LEU A 114 0.22 2.41 -1.32
C LEU A 114 0.52 1.87 0.09
N HIS A 115 1.68 2.23 0.66
CA HIS A 115 2.07 1.80 2.01
C HIS A 115 1.04 2.18 3.09
N GLN A 116 0.39 3.34 2.97
CA GLN A 116 -0.64 3.75 3.91
C GLN A 116 -1.90 2.87 3.77
N LEU A 117 -2.27 2.46 2.55
CA LEU A 117 -3.33 1.46 2.35
C LEU A 117 -2.92 0.09 2.93
N GLN A 118 -1.68 -0.35 2.71
CA GLN A 118 -1.16 -1.60 3.27
C GLN A 118 -1.20 -1.58 4.81
N ASN A 119 -0.87 -0.45 5.42
CA ASN A 119 -1.00 -0.22 6.86
C ASN A 119 -2.44 -0.28 7.34
N HIS A 120 -3.38 0.37 6.65
CA HIS A 120 -4.80 0.26 6.95
C HIS A 120 -5.29 -1.20 6.86
N PHE A 121 -4.90 -1.90 5.81
CA PHE A 121 -5.26 -3.30 5.60
C PHE A 121 -4.70 -4.19 6.71
N TYR A 122 -3.42 -4.05 7.06
CA TYR A 122 -2.79 -4.80 8.14
C TYR A 122 -3.44 -4.49 9.49
N ASP A 123 -3.73 -3.23 9.78
CA ASP A 123 -4.37 -2.86 11.05
C ASP A 123 -5.74 -3.53 11.21
N MET A 124 -6.50 -3.69 10.12
CA MET A 124 -7.84 -4.29 10.08
C MET A 124 -7.83 -5.83 10.02
N THR A 125 -6.86 -6.43 9.32
CA THR A 125 -6.85 -7.87 9.01
C THR A 125 -5.79 -8.66 9.79
N LYS A 126 -4.74 -7.99 10.28
CA LYS A 126 -3.49 -8.57 10.81
C LYS A 126 -2.72 -9.43 9.78
N VAL A 127 -2.94 -9.17 8.49
CA VAL A 127 -2.25 -9.81 7.37
C VAL A 127 -1.65 -8.72 6.48
N HIS A 128 -0.44 -8.94 5.97
CA HIS A 128 0.19 -7.99 5.06
C HIS A 128 -0.52 -7.98 3.70
N LEU A 129 -0.74 -6.79 3.15
CA LEU A 129 -1.33 -6.64 1.83
C LEU A 129 -0.25 -6.80 0.76
N ASN A 130 -0.26 -7.95 0.09
CA ASN A 130 0.69 -8.33 -0.95
C ASN A 130 -0.04 -8.81 -2.23
N ASP A 131 0.72 -9.30 -3.20
CA ASP A 131 0.23 -9.84 -4.47
C ASP A 131 -0.26 -11.30 -4.37
N GLU A 132 -0.36 -11.89 -3.17
CA GLU A 132 -0.92 -13.22 -2.98
C GLU A 132 -2.46 -13.18 -2.94
N SER A 133 -3.11 -14.32 -3.18
CA SER A 133 -4.55 -14.41 -3.00
C SER A 133 -4.89 -14.32 -1.51
N PHE A 134 -5.94 -13.58 -1.17
CA PHE A 134 -6.45 -13.47 0.19
C PHE A 134 -7.90 -13.95 0.16
N ASP A 135 -8.10 -15.21 0.56
CA ASP A 135 -9.41 -15.87 0.60
C ASP A 135 -10.21 -15.47 1.85
#